data_AF-A0A965ATK2-F1
#
_entry.id   AF-A0A965ATK2-F1
#
_cell.length_a   1.000
_cell.length_b   1.000
_cell.length_c   1.000
_cell.angle_alpha   90.00
_cell.angle_beta   90.00
_cell.angle_gamma   90.00
#
_symmetry.space_group_name_H-M   'P 1'
#
loop_
_entity.id
_entity.type
_entity.pdbx_description
1 polymer ?
#
loop_
_entity_poly.entity_id
_entity_poly.type
_entity_poly.pdbx_seq_one_letter_code
_entity_poly.pdbx_strand_id
1 'polypeptide(L)'
;MPGKKRFSKTPRKRSKPKPKIKKKDPIFIDGVRPRPMYVDYKDLDLLGKMVNRQAKIIGRRKTGCTAASQHAVTRAIKRARFMALLPYVAD
;
A
#
# COMPACT_ATOMS: atom_id res chain seq x y z
N MET A 1 -33.74 28.21 46.10
CA MET A 1 -33.52 27.23 45.00
C MET A 1 -32.28 27.63 44.22
N PRO A 2 -31.11 26.99 44.37
CA PRO A 2 -29.94 27.35 43.59
C PRO A 2 -30.05 26.84 42.14
N GLY A 3 -29.91 27.75 41.18
CA GLY A 3 -30.11 27.52 39.75
C GLY A 3 -29.12 26.53 39.13
N LYS A 4 -29.63 25.69 38.21
CA LYS A 4 -28.84 24.74 37.41
C LYS A 4 -27.86 25.51 36.51
N LYS A 5 -26.55 25.38 36.77
CA LYS A 5 -25.50 25.84 35.86
C LYS A 5 -25.62 25.10 34.52
N ARG A 6 -25.85 25.84 33.43
CA ARG A 6 -25.85 25.30 32.06
C ARG A 6 -24.42 24.94 31.68
N PHE A 7 -24.13 23.66 31.48
CA PHE A 7 -22.86 23.20 30.91
C PHE A 7 -22.78 23.67 29.44
N SER A 8 -22.00 24.72 29.16
CA SER A 8 -21.67 25.10 27.79
C SER A 8 -20.67 24.07 27.22
N LYS A 9 -21.11 23.30 26.22
CA LYS A 9 -20.20 22.45 25.44
C LYS A 9 -19.36 23.36 24.54
N THR A 10 -18.11 23.63 24.91
CA THR A 10 -17.16 24.31 24.03
C THR A 10 -16.92 23.46 22.77
N PRO A 11 -16.91 24.05 21.56
CA PRO A 11 -16.66 23.29 20.34
C PRO A 11 -15.22 22.79 20.36
N ARG A 12 -15.02 21.47 20.42
CA ARG A 12 -13.70 20.85 20.33
C ARG A 12 -13.07 21.26 19.00
N LYS A 13 -11.99 22.05 19.05
CA LYS A 13 -11.15 22.41 17.88
C LYS A 13 -10.70 21.10 17.22
N ARG A 14 -11.19 20.82 16.00
CA ARG A 14 -10.74 19.67 15.22
C ARG A 14 -9.26 19.85 14.91
N SER A 15 -8.42 18.91 15.33
CA SER A 15 -7.00 18.94 15.01
C SER A 15 -6.80 18.83 13.51
N LYS A 16 -5.93 19.67 12.94
CA LYS A 16 -5.62 19.62 11.51
C LYS A 16 -4.95 18.27 11.19
N PRO A 17 -5.35 17.57 10.10
CA PRO A 17 -4.72 16.31 9.74
C PRO A 17 -3.25 16.56 9.38
N LYS A 18 -2.34 15.76 9.96
CA LYS A 18 -0.91 15.83 9.64
C LYS A 18 -0.68 15.44 8.17
N PRO A 19 0.15 16.18 7.40
CA PRO A 19 0.48 15.81 6.03
C PRO A 19 1.21 14.46 6.01
N LYS A 20 0.72 13.51 5.21
CA LYS A 20 1.37 12.19 5.06
C LYS A 20 2.58 12.32 4.14
N ILE A 21 3.74 11.82 4.58
CA ILE A 21 4.96 11.75 3.77
C ILE A 21 4.67 10.87 2.54
N LYS A 22 5.02 11.35 1.35
CA LYS A 22 4.89 10.57 0.10
C LYS A 22 5.91 9.44 0.14
N LYS A 23 5.45 8.18 0.14
CA LYS A 23 6.33 7.01 0.05
C LYS A 23 6.99 6.98 -1.34
N LYS A 24 8.29 6.69 -1.38
CA LYS A 24 9.03 6.43 -2.61
C LYS A 24 8.63 5.06 -3.16
N ASP A 25 8.62 4.92 -4.49
CA ASP A 25 8.28 3.67 -5.17
C ASP A 25 9.40 2.64 -4.92
N PRO A 26 9.10 1.46 -4.35
CA PRO A 26 10.12 0.45 -4.05
C PRO A 26 10.78 -0.14 -5.30
N ILE A 27 10.20 0.05 -6.49
CA ILE A 27 10.73 -0.46 -7.76
C ILE A 27 11.69 0.54 -8.44
N PHE A 28 11.79 1.76 -7.91
CA PHE A 28 12.68 2.76 -8.50
C PHE A 28 14.05 2.65 -7.85
N ILE A 29 15.01 2.13 -8.62
CA ILE A 29 16.42 2.11 -8.24
C ILE A 29 16.99 3.50 -8.55
N ASP A 30 17.58 4.15 -7.54
CA ASP A 30 18.23 5.47 -7.67
C ASP A 30 17.34 6.59 -8.26
N GLY A 31 16.02 6.46 -8.12
CA GLY A 31 15.05 7.43 -8.65
C GLY A 31 14.76 7.28 -10.15
N VAL A 32 15.38 6.32 -10.83
CA VAL A 32 15.15 6.03 -12.24
C VAL A 32 14.10 4.93 -12.39
N ARG A 33 13.23 5.08 -13.40
CA ARG A 33 12.25 4.06 -13.75
C ARG A 33 12.89 3.03 -14.68
N PRO A 34 12.91 1.73 -14.32
CA PRO A 34 13.40 0.71 -15.24
C PRO A 34 12.54 0.69 -16.51
N ARG A 35 13.22 0.63 -17.66
CA ARG A 35 12.61 0.48 -18.98
C ARG A 35 13.25 -0.74 -19.68
N PRO A 36 12.47 -1.77 -20.04
CA PRO A 36 11.04 -1.93 -19.82
C PRO A 36 10.69 -2.05 -18.32
N MET A 37 9.48 -1.62 -17.96
CA MET A 37 8.95 -1.78 -16.60
C MET A 37 8.55 -3.24 -16.39
N TYR A 38 9.56 -4.09 -16.21
CA TYR A 38 9.43 -5.53 -16.06
C TYR A 38 9.75 -5.91 -14.61
N VAL A 39 8.93 -6.79 -14.05
CA VAL A 39 9.12 -7.40 -12.74
C VAL A 39 9.05 -8.90 -13.00
N ASP A 40 10.09 -9.65 -12.63
CA ASP A 40 10.08 -11.08 -12.82
C ASP A 40 9.07 -11.71 -11.86
N TYR A 41 8.33 -12.71 -12.35
CA TYR A 41 7.42 -13.50 -11.54
C TYR A 41 8.15 -14.51 -10.65
N LYS A 42 9.45 -14.73 -10.90
CA LYS A 42 10.33 -15.58 -10.11
C LYS A 42 10.93 -14.89 -8.89
N ASP A 43 10.88 -13.56 -8.82
CA ASP A 43 11.42 -12.77 -7.71
C ASP A 43 10.49 -12.79 -6.48
N LEU A 44 10.44 -13.92 -5.78
CA LEU A 44 9.51 -14.12 -4.66
C LEU A 44 9.74 -13.17 -3.50
N ASP A 45 10.97 -12.72 -3.26
CA ASP A 45 11.27 -11.74 -2.22
C ASP A 45 10.63 -10.38 -2.48
N LEU A 46 10.61 -9.96 -3.75
CA LEU A 46 9.97 -8.71 -4.15
C LEU A 46 8.45 -8.87 -4.15
N LEU A 47 7.94 -9.95 -4.74
CA LEU A 47 6.50 -10.18 -4.86
C LEU A 47 5.86 -10.44 -3.49
N GLY A 48 6.53 -11.16 -2.59
CA GLY A 48 6.11 -11.43 -1.22
C GLY A 48 5.87 -10.14 -0.42
N LYS A 49 6.71 -9.11 -0.61
CA LYS A 49 6.53 -7.79 0.00
C LYS A 49 5.32 -7.01 -0.55
N MET A 50 4.82 -7.40 -1.72
CA MET A 50 3.68 -6.76 -2.40
C MET A 50 2.34 -7.46 -2.13
N VAL A 51 2.35 -8.58 -1.39
CA VAL A 51 1.15 -9.30 -0.92
C VAL A 51 1.02 -9.13 0.59
N ASN A 52 -0.21 -9.12 1.09
CA ASN A 52 -0.45 -9.18 2.53
C ASN A 52 -0.36 -10.62 3.04
N ARG A 53 -0.48 -10.81 4.35
CA ARG A 53 -0.51 -12.15 4.98
C ARG A 53 -1.55 -13.07 4.35
N GLN A 54 -2.73 -12.54 4.02
CA GLN A 54 -3.82 -13.29 3.38
C GLN A 54 -3.62 -13.53 1.87
N ALA A 55 -2.40 -13.36 1.36
CA ALA A 55 -2.06 -13.48 -0.04
C ALA A 55 -2.90 -12.59 -0.99
N LYS A 56 -3.40 -11.43 -0.53
CA LYS A 56 -4.05 -10.39 -1.34
C LYS A 56 -3.04 -9.31 -1.73
N ILE A 57 -3.12 -8.85 -2.98
CA ILE A 57 -2.22 -7.82 -3.50
C ILE A 57 -2.44 -6.51 -2.73
N ILE A 58 -1.37 -5.95 -2.19
CA ILE A 58 -1.43 -4.69 -1.45
C ILE A 58 -1.62 -3.54 -2.45
N GLY A 59 -2.56 -2.64 -2.12
CA GLY A 59 -2.82 -1.46 -2.95
C GLY A 59 -1.66 -0.45 -2.92
N ARG A 60 -1.50 0.25 -4.04
CA ARG A 60 -0.51 1.32 -4.29
C ARG A 60 -0.31 2.29 -3.12
N ARG A 61 -1.38 2.67 -2.42
CA ARG A 61 -1.33 3.64 -1.30
C ARG A 61 -0.52 3.13 -0.10
N LYS A 62 -0.52 1.81 0.13
CA LYS A 62 0.23 1.18 1.21
C LYS A 62 1.69 0.95 0.81
N THR A 63 1.92 0.46 -0.41
CA THR A 63 3.26 0.13 -0.93
C THR A 63 4.07 1.35 -1.36
N GLY A 64 3.42 2.41 -1.84
CA GLY A 64 4.11 3.59 -2.39
C GLY A 64 4.45 3.46 -3.87
N CYS A 65 4.06 2.36 -4.53
CA CYS A 65 4.30 2.14 -5.95
C CYS A 65 3.71 3.28 -6.81
N THR A 66 4.19 3.48 -8.03
CA THR A 66 3.53 4.27 -9.07
C THR A 66 2.51 3.42 -9.83
N ALA A 67 1.66 4.03 -10.67
CA ALA A 67 0.66 3.27 -11.42
C ALA A 67 1.31 2.21 -12.32
N ALA A 68 2.33 2.61 -13.08
CA ALA A 68 3.03 1.73 -14.00
C ALA A 68 3.77 0.58 -13.30
N SER A 69 4.43 0.83 -12.16
CA SER A 69 5.07 -0.25 -11.39
C SER A 69 4.03 -1.18 -10.75
N GLN A 70 2.91 -0.65 -10.24
CA GLN A 70 1.81 -1.47 -9.75
C GLN A 70 1.25 -2.40 -10.84
N HIS A 71 1.13 -1.94 -12.09
CA HIS A 71 0.70 -2.78 -13.21
C HIS A 71 1.72 -3.89 -13.53
N ALA A 72 3.02 -3.58 -13.49
CA ALA A 72 4.07 -4.57 -13.69
C ALA A 72 4.03 -5.66 -12.60
N VAL A 73 4.00 -5.24 -11.33
CA VAL A 73 3.87 -6.15 -10.16
C VAL A 73 2.61 -6.99 -10.24
N THR A 74 1.46 -6.40 -10.57
CA THR A 74 0.19 -7.15 -10.63
C THR A 74 0.25 -8.25 -11.69
N ARG A 75 0.88 -7.98 -12.85
CA ARG A 75 1.10 -9.00 -13.89
C ARG A 75 2.05 -10.09 -13.41
N ALA A 76 3.14 -9.72 -12.74
CA ALA A 76 4.11 -10.67 -12.19
C ALA A 76 3.47 -11.57 -11.12
N ILE A 77 2.73 -11.01 -10.15
CA ILE A 77 2.02 -11.78 -9.11
C ILE A 77 1.01 -12.75 -9.72
N LYS A 78 0.23 -12.31 -10.73
CA LYS A 78 -0.73 -13.21 -11.39
C LYS A 78 -0.04 -14.39 -12.08
N ARG A 79 1.10 -14.15 -12.74
CA ARG A 79 1.93 -15.21 -13.33
C ARG A 79 2.52 -16.14 -12.29
N ALA A 80 3.08 -15.59 -11.21
CA ALA A 80 3.65 -16.37 -10.11
C ALA A 80 2.60 -17.29 -9.46
N ARG A 81 1.36 -16.80 -9.30
CA ARG A 81 0.25 -17.61 -8.79
C ARG A 81 -0.17 -18.72 -9.75
N PHE A 82 -0.20 -18.44 -11.05
CA PHE A 82 -0.49 -19.47 -12.06
C PHE A 82 0.58 -20.57 -12.06
N MET A 83 1.84 -20.21 -11.82
CA MET A 83 2.98 -21.13 -11.69
C MET A 83 3.11 -21.77 -10.30
N ALA A 84 2.10 -21.62 -9.43
CA ALA A 84 2.10 -22.12 -8.04
C ALA A 84 3.26 -21.62 -7.15
N LEU A 85 3.95 -20.53 -7.53
CA LEU A 85 5.01 -19.93 -6.72
C LEU A 85 4.47 -19.04 -5.59
N LEU A 86 3.25 -18.53 -5.74
CA LEU A 86 2.54 -17.74 -4.73
C LEU A 86 1.11 -18.26 -4.55
N PRO A 87 0.58 -18.27 -3.32
CA PRO A 87 -0.79 -18.69 -3.09
C PRO A 87 -1.80 -17.62 -3.57
N TYR A 88 -3.01 -18.09 -3.90
CA TYR A 88 -4.18 -17.21 -4.13
C TYR A 88 -4.83 -16.79 -2.81
N VAL A 89 -4.79 -17.66 -1.81
CA VAL A 89 -5.38 -17.48 -0.47
C VAL A 89 -4.40 -18.05 0.56
N ALA A 90 -4.21 -17.32 1.65
CA ALA A 90 -3.43 -17.75 2.81
C ALA A 90 -4.18 -17.32 4.08
N ASP A 91 -3.94 -18.01 5.20
CA ASP A 91 -4.68 -17.89 6.47
C ASP A 91 -4.31 -16.68 7.36
#